data_AF-A0A2T2YG76-F1
#
_entry.id   AF-A0A2T2YG76-F1
#
_cell.length_a   1.000
_cell.length_b   1.000
_cell.length_c   1.000
_cell.angle_alpha   90.00
_cell.angle_beta   90.00
_cell.angle_gamma   90.00
#
_symmetry.space_group_name_H-M   'P 1'
#
loop_
_entity.id
_entity.type
_entity.pdbx_description
1 polymer ?
#
loop_
_entity_poly.entity_id
_entity_poly.type
_entity_poly.pdbx_seq_one_letter_code
_entity_poly.pdbx_strand_id
1 'polypeptide(L)'
;MNANINTATLTANTTDRAPLSALRKTSLVAGVLYLLTFVSIPTLALYSAIHQPNYIVGDGPDTAVIFGGILEIIVALAGIGTAVTLYPVLKQQNESLALGLLASRILEAGTMFVGVAFLLSVVTLRQAGAGAEVLVTSQALVTLYDRIFLLGQSFLPAINDLLLGFLLYQSRLVPRVLSLIGIFGAVPLIAGYIGVLFGSIEQHAPMAGLSALLVAVFEFSLGIYLVLKGFKPSVITDQFFKLFNQTTVNKTYSNEIF
;
A
#
# COMPACT_ATOMS: atom_id res chain seq x y z
N MET A 1 -8.72 65.95 27.96
CA MET A 1 -8.88 64.57 28.44
C MET A 1 -9.44 63.77 27.26
N ASN A 2 -8.56 63.12 26.49
CA ASN A 2 -8.89 62.11 25.48
C ASN A 2 -7.58 61.58 24.88
N ALA A 3 -7.26 60.33 25.13
CA ALA A 3 -6.30 59.55 24.34
C ALA A 3 -6.93 58.18 24.13
N ASN A 4 -7.46 57.98 22.92
CA ASN A 4 -8.02 56.71 22.47
C ASN A 4 -6.88 55.68 22.34
N ILE A 5 -7.07 54.54 23.01
CA ILE A 5 -6.25 53.35 22.86
C ILE A 5 -6.70 52.63 21.59
N ASN A 6 -5.90 52.68 20.53
CA ASN A 6 -6.11 51.86 19.33
C ASN A 6 -5.60 50.44 19.61
N THR A 7 -6.53 49.55 19.99
CA THR A 7 -6.34 48.10 19.93
C THR A 7 -6.21 47.67 18.46
N ALA A 8 -4.98 47.39 18.02
CA ALA A 8 -4.73 46.69 16.77
C ALA A 8 -5.13 45.21 16.93
N THR A 9 -6.26 44.84 16.36
CA THR A 9 -6.72 43.45 16.25
C THR A 9 -5.80 42.69 15.29
N LEU A 10 -4.99 41.77 15.84
CA LEU A 10 -4.26 40.76 15.06
C LEU A 10 -5.27 39.77 14.46
N THR A 11 -5.73 40.02 13.24
CA THR A 11 -6.43 39.02 12.43
C THR A 11 -5.42 37.96 11.97
N ALA A 12 -5.25 36.92 12.78
CA ALA A 12 -4.49 35.75 12.39
C ALA A 12 -5.16 35.06 11.19
N ASN A 13 -4.45 35.00 10.06
CA ASN A 13 -4.80 34.23 8.86
C ASN A 13 -5.10 32.76 9.22
N THR A 14 -6.38 32.42 9.39
CA THR A 14 -6.84 31.05 9.64
C THR A 14 -6.88 30.22 8.35
N THR A 15 -6.94 30.86 7.19
CA THR A 15 -7.02 30.22 5.86
C THR A 15 -5.72 29.58 5.40
N ASP A 16 -4.55 30.11 5.77
CA ASP A 16 -3.24 29.59 5.33
C ASP A 16 -2.83 28.30 6.08
N ARG A 17 -3.36 28.11 7.30
CA ARG A 17 -2.99 26.98 8.18
C ARG A 17 -3.79 25.70 7.92
N ALA A 18 -5.04 25.81 7.48
CA ALA A 18 -5.92 24.66 7.21
C ALA A 18 -5.44 23.75 6.05
N PRO A 19 -4.97 24.28 4.90
CA PRO A 19 -4.45 23.45 3.82
C PRO A 19 -3.08 22.82 4.13
N LEU A 20 -2.21 23.48 4.91
CA LEU A 20 -0.99 22.88 5.45
C LEU A 20 -1.32 21.69 6.38
N SER A 21 -2.33 21.84 7.24
CA SER A 21 -2.74 20.76 8.15
C SER A 21 -3.41 19.59 7.42
N ALA A 22 -4.16 19.86 6.34
CA ALA A 22 -4.75 18.83 5.49
C ALA A 22 -3.68 18.00 4.76
N LEU A 23 -2.70 18.64 4.09
CA LEU A 23 -1.59 17.95 3.45
C LEU A 23 -0.76 17.13 4.46
N ARG A 24 -0.57 17.68 5.66
CA ARG A 24 0.11 16.95 6.73
C ARG A 24 -0.66 15.72 7.16
N LYS A 25 -1.99 15.81 7.34
CA LYS A 25 -2.85 14.67 7.67
C LYS A 25 -2.80 13.60 6.57
N THR A 26 -2.90 14.00 5.30
CA THR A 26 -2.76 13.09 4.16
C THR A 26 -1.41 12.36 4.19
N SER A 27 -0.31 13.09 4.39
CA SER A 27 1.02 12.46 4.49
C SER A 27 1.10 11.48 5.66
N LEU A 28 0.58 11.84 6.83
CA LEU A 28 0.61 10.98 8.01
C LEU A 28 -0.17 9.68 7.79
N VAL A 29 -1.39 9.79 7.27
CA VAL A 29 -2.25 8.62 6.98
C VAL A 29 -1.59 7.71 5.95
N ALA A 30 -1.08 8.27 4.85
CA ALA A 30 -0.36 7.49 3.84
C ALA A 30 0.88 6.81 4.44
N GLY A 31 1.64 7.53 5.27
CA GLY A 31 2.83 7.00 5.93
C GLY A 31 2.53 5.84 6.89
N VAL A 32 1.49 5.97 7.72
CA VAL A 32 1.06 4.89 8.62
C VAL A 32 0.61 3.66 7.84
N LEU A 33 -0.15 3.86 6.75
CA LEU A 33 -0.61 2.76 5.91
C LEU A 33 0.56 2.03 5.23
N TYR A 34 1.59 2.76 4.77
CA TYR A 34 2.83 2.16 4.26
C TYR A 34 3.58 1.36 5.33
N LEU A 35 3.63 1.83 6.57
CA LEU A 35 4.26 1.05 7.64
C LEU A 35 3.43 -0.19 8.01
N LEU A 36 2.10 -0.09 7.91
CA LEU A 36 1.19 -1.17 8.18
C LEU A 36 1.35 -2.33 7.16
N THR A 37 1.82 -2.09 5.94
CA THR A 37 2.04 -3.18 4.97
C THR A 37 3.09 -4.20 5.43
N PHE A 38 3.96 -3.84 6.37
CA PHE A 38 5.01 -4.72 6.89
C PHE A 38 4.54 -5.66 8.01
N VAL A 39 3.28 -5.58 8.46
CA VAL A 39 2.77 -6.49 9.49
C VAL A 39 2.65 -7.94 9.01
N SER A 40 2.65 -8.16 7.69
CA SER A 40 2.59 -9.50 7.09
C SER A 40 3.95 -10.19 6.98
N ILE A 41 5.07 -9.60 7.43
CA ILE A 41 6.40 -10.28 7.42
C ILE A 41 6.34 -11.73 7.97
N PRO A 42 5.58 -12.04 9.04
CA PRO A 42 5.49 -13.41 9.57
C PRO A 42 4.72 -14.41 8.70
N THR A 43 4.00 -13.99 7.64
CA THR A 43 3.09 -14.89 6.87
C THR A 43 3.79 -16.10 6.28
N LEU A 44 5.04 -15.95 5.83
CA LEU A 44 5.86 -17.07 5.34
C LEU A 44 5.95 -18.21 6.37
N ALA A 45 6.18 -17.86 7.64
CA ALA A 45 6.26 -18.85 8.71
C ALA A 45 4.87 -19.39 9.08
N LEU A 46 3.85 -18.52 9.09
CA LEU A 46 2.47 -18.90 9.42
C LEU A 46 1.86 -19.88 8.41
N TYR A 47 2.25 -19.80 7.14
CA TYR A 47 1.78 -20.73 6.10
C TYR A 47 2.66 -21.97 5.91
N SER A 48 3.75 -22.13 6.66
CA SER A 48 4.64 -23.29 6.50
C SER A 48 3.92 -24.64 6.66
N ALA A 49 2.93 -24.71 7.57
CA ALA A 49 2.18 -25.93 7.83
C ALA A 49 1.26 -26.33 6.66
N ILE A 50 0.58 -25.37 6.02
CA ILE A 50 -0.39 -25.66 4.96
C ILE A 50 0.27 -26.17 3.67
N HIS A 51 1.56 -25.90 3.49
CA HIS A 51 2.36 -26.43 2.37
C HIS A 51 2.86 -27.87 2.62
N GLN A 52 2.63 -28.44 3.81
CA GLN A 52 3.02 -29.83 4.06
C GLN A 52 2.06 -30.81 3.36
N PRO A 53 2.57 -31.89 2.72
CA PRO A 53 1.73 -32.84 1.99
C PRO A 53 0.62 -33.47 2.82
N ASN A 54 0.84 -33.60 4.12
CA ASN A 54 -0.07 -34.22 5.07
C ASN A 54 -0.94 -33.22 5.86
N TYR A 55 -0.92 -31.91 5.54
CA TYR A 55 -1.71 -30.91 6.27
C TYR A 55 -3.19 -31.30 6.39
N ILE A 56 -3.79 -31.73 5.27
CA ILE A 56 -5.22 -32.06 5.18
C ILE A 56 -5.63 -33.28 6.01
N VAL A 57 -4.69 -34.20 6.26
CA VAL A 57 -4.92 -35.44 7.04
C VAL A 57 -4.32 -35.39 8.44
N GLY A 58 -3.61 -34.33 8.80
CA GLY A 58 -2.88 -34.19 10.06
C GLY A 58 -3.57 -33.27 11.06
N ASP A 59 -2.99 -33.20 12.26
CA ASP A 59 -3.48 -32.37 13.38
C ASP A 59 -3.14 -30.87 13.25
N GLY A 60 -2.64 -30.44 12.09
CA GLY A 60 -2.00 -29.14 11.85
C GLY A 60 -2.70 -27.92 12.47
N PRO A 61 -1.96 -26.82 12.78
CA PRO A 61 -2.59 -25.65 13.34
C PRO A 61 -3.28 -24.82 12.24
N ASP A 62 -4.60 -24.91 12.17
CA ASP A 62 -5.41 -24.00 11.33
C ASP A 62 -5.26 -22.54 11.76
N THR A 63 -5.04 -22.32 13.05
CA THR A 63 -4.91 -20.98 13.65
C THR A 63 -3.82 -20.16 12.98
N ALA A 64 -2.68 -20.77 12.65
CA ALA A 64 -1.58 -20.06 11.99
C ALA A 64 -1.99 -19.57 10.59
N VAL A 65 -2.67 -20.43 9.80
CA VAL A 65 -3.18 -20.08 8.47
C VAL A 65 -4.21 -18.97 8.55
N ILE A 66 -5.13 -19.03 9.52
CA ILE A 66 -6.15 -18.00 9.71
C ILE A 66 -5.50 -16.65 10.08
N PHE A 67 -4.55 -16.64 11.01
CA PHE A 67 -3.81 -15.42 11.36
C PHE A 67 -3.01 -14.87 10.18
N GLY A 68 -2.35 -15.74 9.39
CA GLY A 68 -1.67 -15.34 8.17
C GLY A 68 -2.63 -14.65 7.20
N GLY A 69 -3.82 -15.25 6.99
CA GLY A 69 -4.86 -14.69 6.13
C GLY A 69 -5.32 -13.31 6.59
N ILE A 70 -5.56 -13.13 7.90
CA ILE A 70 -5.93 -11.82 8.47
C ILE A 70 -4.84 -10.77 8.21
N LEU A 71 -3.56 -11.12 8.40
CA LEU A 71 -2.45 -10.21 8.14
C LEU A 71 -2.39 -9.81 6.67
N GLU A 72 -2.54 -10.76 5.74
CA GLU A 72 -2.59 -10.45 4.30
C GLU A 72 -3.75 -9.51 3.96
N ILE A 73 -4.95 -9.73 4.50
CA ILE A 73 -6.10 -8.84 4.26
C ILE A 73 -5.85 -7.43 4.81
N ILE A 74 -5.22 -7.30 5.99
CA ILE A 74 -4.82 -5.99 6.53
C ILE A 74 -3.89 -5.27 5.55
N VAL A 75 -2.90 -5.98 5.01
CA VAL A 75 -1.95 -5.42 4.05
C VAL A 75 -2.63 -5.04 2.73
N ALA A 76 -3.54 -5.87 2.22
CA ALA A 76 -4.33 -5.58 1.03
C ALA A 76 -5.11 -4.26 1.16
N LEU A 77 -5.81 -4.10 2.30
CA LEU A 77 -6.56 -2.88 2.61
C LEU A 77 -5.65 -1.68 2.83
N ALA A 78 -4.50 -1.88 3.49
CA ALA A 78 -3.49 -0.84 3.66
C ALA A 78 -2.95 -0.36 2.30
N GLY A 79 -2.65 -1.28 1.38
CA GLY A 79 -2.21 -1.00 0.02
C GLY A 79 -3.22 -0.15 -0.75
N ILE A 80 -4.50 -0.51 -0.77
CA ILE A 80 -5.56 0.33 -1.35
C ILE A 80 -5.58 1.71 -0.67
N GLY A 81 -5.53 1.71 0.66
CA GLY A 81 -5.55 2.92 1.47
C GLY A 81 -4.42 3.89 1.13
N THR A 82 -3.20 3.40 0.84
CA THR A 82 -2.08 4.25 0.43
C THR A 82 -2.41 5.01 -0.87
N ALA A 83 -2.89 4.30 -1.89
CA ALA A 83 -3.23 4.91 -3.18
C ALA A 83 -4.41 5.87 -3.06
N VAL A 84 -5.48 5.49 -2.34
CA VAL A 84 -6.64 6.37 -2.11
C VAL A 84 -6.22 7.65 -1.38
N THR A 85 -5.37 7.53 -0.36
CA THR A 85 -4.90 8.66 0.43
C THR A 85 -4.00 9.59 -0.41
N LEU A 86 -3.12 9.03 -1.23
CA LEU A 86 -2.19 9.81 -2.06
C LEU A 86 -2.84 10.37 -3.32
N TYR A 87 -3.94 9.78 -3.80
CA TYR A 87 -4.59 10.14 -5.07
C TYR A 87 -4.86 11.64 -5.25
N PRO A 88 -5.46 12.38 -4.28
CA PRO A 88 -5.75 13.80 -4.44
C PRO A 88 -4.51 14.67 -4.64
N VAL A 89 -3.36 14.21 -4.14
CA VAL A 89 -2.08 14.90 -4.28
C VAL A 89 -1.40 14.51 -5.59
N LEU A 90 -1.33 13.21 -5.90
CA LEU A 90 -0.63 12.73 -7.09
C LEU A 90 -1.34 13.06 -8.40
N LYS A 91 -2.68 13.14 -8.40
CA LYS A 91 -3.45 13.48 -9.60
C LYS A 91 -3.14 14.88 -10.14
N GLN A 92 -2.67 15.79 -9.29
CA GLN A 92 -2.26 17.14 -9.70
C GLN A 92 -0.98 17.11 -10.55
N GLN A 93 -0.14 16.08 -10.40
CA GLN A 93 1.00 15.87 -11.29
C GLN A 93 0.59 15.23 -12.61
N ASN A 94 -0.13 14.12 -12.51
CA ASN A 94 -0.60 13.35 -13.65
C ASN A 94 -1.76 12.45 -13.21
N GLU A 95 -2.97 12.79 -13.65
CA GLU A 95 -4.19 12.08 -13.27
C GLU A 95 -4.21 10.64 -13.78
N SER A 96 -3.78 10.40 -15.03
CA SER A 96 -3.76 9.05 -15.62
C SER A 96 -2.84 8.09 -14.85
N LEU A 97 -1.65 8.54 -14.47
CA LEU A 97 -0.71 7.72 -13.68
C LEU A 97 -1.19 7.53 -12.24
N ALA A 98 -1.81 8.56 -11.63
CA ALA A 98 -2.38 8.43 -10.30
C ALA A 98 -3.56 7.44 -10.27
N LEU A 99 -4.40 7.45 -11.30
CA LEU A 99 -5.46 6.44 -11.50
C LEU A 99 -4.85 5.04 -11.76
N GLY A 100 -3.77 4.96 -12.53
CA GLY A 100 -3.04 3.72 -12.76
C GLY A 100 -2.50 3.10 -11.46
N LEU A 101 -1.96 3.93 -10.55
CA LEU A 101 -1.51 3.49 -9.22
C LEU A 101 -2.67 2.97 -8.37
N LEU A 102 -3.80 3.67 -8.37
CA LEU A 102 -5.00 3.22 -7.66
C LEU A 102 -5.53 1.90 -8.21
N ALA A 103 -5.63 1.78 -9.54
CA ALA A 103 -6.10 0.56 -10.20
C ALA A 103 -5.18 -0.64 -9.93
N SER A 104 -3.86 -0.44 -9.97
CA SER A 104 -2.88 -1.49 -9.68
C SER A 104 -2.91 -1.93 -8.22
N ARG A 105 -3.05 -1.02 -7.25
CA ARG A 105 -3.24 -1.37 -5.83
C ARG A 105 -4.55 -2.12 -5.56
N ILE A 106 -5.63 -1.78 -6.27
CA ILE A 106 -6.89 -2.53 -6.18
C ILE A 106 -6.72 -3.95 -6.76
N LEU A 107 -6.06 -4.08 -7.91
CA LEU A 107 -5.80 -5.38 -8.52
C LEU A 107 -4.92 -6.26 -7.60
N GLU A 108 -3.87 -5.68 -7.01
CA GLU A 108 -3.00 -6.34 -6.03
C GLU A 108 -3.81 -6.83 -4.83
N ALA A 109 -4.56 -5.94 -4.18
CA ALA A 109 -5.41 -6.35 -3.07
C ALA A 109 -6.40 -7.46 -3.48
N GLY A 110 -7.03 -7.36 -4.65
CA GLY A 110 -7.92 -8.40 -5.17
C GLY A 110 -7.26 -9.78 -5.25
N THR A 111 -6.02 -9.86 -5.73
CA THR A 111 -5.27 -11.12 -5.76
C THR A 111 -4.98 -11.68 -4.36
N MET A 112 -4.74 -10.82 -3.37
CA MET A 112 -4.55 -11.24 -1.97
C MET A 112 -5.84 -11.83 -1.38
N PHE A 113 -6.99 -11.18 -1.58
CA PHE A 113 -8.28 -11.70 -1.13
C PHE A 113 -8.58 -13.08 -1.73
N VAL A 114 -8.31 -13.26 -3.03
CA VAL A 114 -8.48 -14.55 -3.71
C VAL A 114 -7.52 -15.61 -3.16
N GLY A 115 -6.25 -15.27 -2.95
CA GLY A 115 -5.26 -16.18 -2.36
C GLY A 115 -5.66 -16.65 -0.96
N VAL A 116 -6.04 -15.72 -0.08
CA VAL A 116 -6.53 -16.04 1.27
C VAL A 116 -7.76 -16.95 1.21
N ALA A 117 -8.68 -16.73 0.28
CA ALA A 117 -9.85 -17.59 0.10
C ALA A 117 -9.47 -19.04 -0.26
N PHE A 118 -8.43 -19.26 -1.07
CA PHE A 118 -7.93 -20.60 -1.35
C PHE A 118 -7.41 -21.29 -0.08
N LEU A 119 -6.60 -20.60 0.71
CA LEU A 119 -6.05 -21.17 1.95
C LEU A 119 -7.14 -21.46 3.00
N LEU A 120 -8.10 -20.54 3.17
CA LEU A 120 -9.22 -20.75 4.10
C LEU A 120 -10.15 -21.89 3.66
N SER A 121 -10.26 -22.14 2.36
CA SER A 121 -10.99 -23.29 1.83
C SER A 121 -10.32 -24.61 2.24
N VAL A 122 -8.98 -24.68 2.19
CA VAL A 122 -8.23 -25.85 2.68
C VAL A 122 -8.43 -26.04 4.19
N VAL A 123 -8.38 -24.96 4.98
CA VAL A 123 -8.66 -25.00 6.42
C VAL A 123 -10.07 -25.55 6.68
N THR A 124 -11.07 -25.09 5.92
CA THR A 124 -12.46 -25.56 6.06
C THR A 124 -12.60 -27.05 5.77
N LEU A 125 -11.97 -27.53 4.70
CA LEU A 125 -11.98 -28.95 4.33
C LEU A 125 -11.31 -29.82 5.40
N ARG A 126 -10.21 -29.34 5.99
CA ARG A 126 -9.53 -30.02 7.10
C ARG A 126 -10.42 -30.10 8.33
N GLN A 127 -11.05 -28.99 8.73
CA GLN A 127 -11.94 -28.93 9.89
C GLN A 127 -13.18 -29.81 9.73
N ALA A 128 -13.66 -29.99 8.50
CA ALA A 128 -14.74 -30.91 8.19
C ALA A 128 -14.34 -32.40 8.29
N GLY A 129 -13.07 -32.71 8.54
CA GLY A 129 -12.58 -34.09 8.61
C GLY A 129 -12.64 -34.82 7.27
N ALA A 130 -12.56 -34.09 6.15
CA ALA A 130 -12.73 -34.66 4.81
C ALA A 130 -11.64 -35.67 4.43
N GLY A 131 -10.51 -35.65 5.14
CA GLY A 131 -9.48 -36.69 5.07
C GLY A 131 -8.77 -36.77 3.72
N ALA A 132 -8.28 -37.96 3.38
CA ALA A 132 -7.44 -38.18 2.20
C ALA A 132 -8.18 -38.00 0.87
N GLU A 133 -9.50 -38.07 0.85
CA GLU A 133 -10.32 -37.95 -0.37
C GLU A 133 -10.18 -36.57 -1.03
N VAL A 134 -9.86 -35.53 -0.26
CA VAL A 134 -9.75 -34.14 -0.75
C VAL A 134 -8.30 -33.69 -0.94
N LEU A 135 -7.33 -34.61 -0.80
CA LEU A 135 -5.90 -34.31 -0.88
C LEU A 135 -5.51 -33.55 -2.15
N VAL A 136 -5.97 -34.03 -3.31
CA VAL A 136 -5.65 -33.41 -4.61
C VAL A 136 -6.26 -32.01 -4.70
N THR A 137 -7.50 -31.83 -4.26
CA THR A 137 -8.17 -30.52 -4.26
C THR A 137 -7.48 -29.54 -3.32
N SER A 138 -7.08 -29.98 -2.12
CA SER A 138 -6.33 -29.14 -1.17
C SER A 138 -4.98 -28.71 -1.75
N GLN A 139 -4.22 -29.63 -2.34
CA GLN A 139 -2.94 -29.30 -2.99
C GLN A 139 -3.13 -28.35 -4.18
N ALA A 140 -4.19 -28.52 -4.97
CA ALA A 140 -4.53 -27.61 -6.05
C ALA A 140 -4.83 -26.19 -5.54
N LEU A 141 -5.56 -26.06 -4.41
CA LEU A 141 -5.86 -24.77 -3.79
C LEU A 141 -4.59 -24.08 -3.24
N VAL A 142 -3.70 -24.82 -2.57
CA VAL A 142 -2.40 -24.28 -2.12
C VAL A 142 -1.55 -23.85 -3.32
N THR A 143 -1.53 -24.65 -4.38
CA THR A 143 -0.82 -24.29 -5.62
C THR A 143 -1.42 -23.02 -6.25
N LEU A 144 -2.75 -22.87 -6.25
CA LEU A 144 -3.41 -21.66 -6.75
C LEU A 144 -3.07 -20.44 -5.89
N TYR A 145 -2.93 -20.59 -4.57
CA TYR A 145 -2.39 -19.55 -3.70
C TYR A 145 -0.97 -19.15 -4.12
N ASP A 146 -0.06 -20.10 -4.33
CA ASP A 146 1.31 -19.78 -4.74
C ASP A 146 1.35 -19.03 -6.07
N ARG A 147 0.53 -19.44 -7.03
CA ARG A 147 0.45 -18.79 -8.35
C ARG A 147 -0.15 -17.40 -8.28
N ILE A 148 -1.23 -17.20 -7.51
CA ILE A 148 -1.84 -15.88 -7.37
C ILE A 148 -0.96 -14.94 -6.54
N PHE A 149 -0.23 -15.46 -5.55
CA PHE A 149 0.76 -14.72 -4.78
C PHE A 149 1.88 -14.19 -5.69
N LEU A 150 2.37 -15.02 -6.60
CA LEU A 150 3.40 -14.61 -7.55
C LEU A 150 2.93 -13.47 -8.48
N LEU A 151 1.69 -13.54 -8.98
CA LEU A 151 1.10 -12.49 -9.81
C LEU A 151 0.76 -11.21 -9.01
N GLY A 152 0.27 -11.41 -7.79
CA GLY A 152 -0.18 -10.35 -6.90
C GLY A 152 0.97 -9.70 -6.17
N GLN A 153 1.42 -10.38 -5.13
CA GLN A 153 2.33 -9.88 -4.10
C GLN A 153 3.81 -9.88 -4.53
N SER A 154 4.17 -10.50 -5.66
CA SER A 154 5.54 -10.42 -6.20
C SER A 154 5.64 -9.47 -7.40
N PHE A 155 4.67 -9.48 -8.31
CA PHE A 155 4.73 -8.66 -9.53
C PHE A 155 4.10 -7.27 -9.38
N LEU A 156 2.91 -7.14 -8.80
CA LEU A 156 2.22 -5.84 -8.73
C LEU A 156 2.92 -4.79 -7.86
N PRO A 157 3.62 -5.11 -6.74
CA PRO A 157 4.42 -4.12 -6.03
C PRO A 157 5.42 -3.40 -6.94
N ALA A 158 6.04 -4.10 -7.89
CA ALA A 158 6.97 -3.48 -8.84
C ALA A 158 6.27 -2.43 -9.72
N ILE A 159 5.04 -2.70 -10.17
CA ILE A 159 4.24 -1.76 -10.96
C ILE A 159 3.81 -0.57 -10.10
N ASN A 160 3.32 -0.84 -8.89
CA ASN A 160 2.90 0.17 -7.93
C ASN A 160 4.05 1.15 -7.62
N ASP A 161 5.24 0.62 -7.32
CA ASP A 161 6.40 1.40 -6.93
C ASP A 161 7.05 2.14 -8.09
N LEU A 162 6.99 1.57 -9.29
CA LEU A 162 7.43 2.28 -10.49
C LEU A 162 6.53 3.49 -10.76
N LEU A 163 5.20 3.32 -10.72
CA LEU A 163 4.23 4.41 -10.91
C LEU A 163 4.37 5.47 -9.82
N LEU A 164 4.41 5.05 -8.56
CA LEU A 164 4.54 5.96 -7.43
C LEU A 164 5.90 6.65 -7.42
N GLY A 165 6.98 5.91 -7.60
CA GLY A 165 8.35 6.43 -7.67
C GLY A 165 8.47 7.49 -8.76
N PHE A 166 7.91 7.24 -9.95
CA PHE A 166 7.88 8.22 -11.04
C PHE A 166 7.09 9.48 -10.67
N LEU A 167 5.88 9.33 -10.13
CA LEU A 167 5.05 10.47 -9.69
C LEU A 167 5.74 11.29 -8.59
N LEU A 168 6.38 10.63 -7.63
CA LEU A 168 7.15 11.26 -6.55
C LEU A 168 8.40 11.97 -7.07
N TYR A 169 9.06 11.40 -8.08
CA TYR A 169 10.25 11.99 -8.69
C TYR A 169 9.90 13.31 -9.40
N GLN A 170 8.78 13.33 -10.14
CA GLN A 170 8.31 14.50 -10.85
C GLN A 170 7.78 15.58 -9.90
N SER A 171 6.95 15.19 -8.94
CA SER A 171 6.31 16.10 -7.97
C SER A 171 7.27 16.68 -6.94
N ARG A 172 8.37 15.99 -6.63
CA ARG A 172 9.34 16.34 -5.57
C ARG A 172 8.72 16.42 -4.18
N LEU A 173 7.61 15.73 -3.94
CA LEU A 173 6.94 15.66 -2.62
C LEU A 173 7.84 15.02 -1.54
N VAL A 174 8.81 14.21 -1.96
CA VAL A 174 9.80 13.54 -1.11
C VAL A 174 11.21 13.71 -1.72
N PRO A 175 12.31 13.35 -1.02
CA PRO A 175 13.65 13.40 -1.59
C PRO A 175 13.77 12.53 -2.84
N ARG A 176 14.40 13.05 -3.90
CA ARG A 176 14.55 12.31 -5.17
C ARG A 176 15.21 10.96 -5.02
N VAL A 177 16.18 10.84 -4.11
CA VAL A 177 16.85 9.57 -3.81
C VAL A 177 15.82 8.50 -3.45
N LEU A 178 14.84 8.83 -2.60
CA LEU A 178 13.77 7.91 -2.23
C LEU A 178 12.93 7.51 -3.44
N SER A 179 12.53 8.48 -4.28
CA SER A 179 11.79 8.20 -5.52
C SER A 179 12.56 7.28 -6.48
N LEU A 180 13.88 7.45 -6.58
CA LEU A 180 14.74 6.62 -7.43
C LEU A 180 14.85 5.18 -6.90
N ILE A 181 14.84 4.97 -5.58
CA ILE A 181 14.82 3.62 -5.01
C ILE A 181 13.55 2.88 -5.48
N GLY A 182 12.38 3.53 -5.48
CA GLY A 182 11.14 2.93 -5.98
C GLY A 182 11.21 2.58 -7.48
N ILE A 183 11.72 3.50 -8.31
CA ILE A 183 11.86 3.28 -9.76
C ILE A 183 12.83 2.14 -10.07
N PHE A 184 14.03 2.16 -9.46
CA PHE A 184 15.05 1.14 -9.72
C PHE A 184 14.78 -0.17 -8.98
N GLY A 185 14.04 -0.13 -7.88
CA GLY A 185 13.65 -1.32 -7.10
C GLY A 185 12.71 -2.25 -7.84
N ALA A 186 11.90 -1.72 -8.77
CA ALA A 186 11.06 -2.53 -9.62
C ALA A 186 11.86 -3.49 -10.54
N VAL A 187 13.08 -3.10 -10.95
CA VAL A 187 13.90 -3.90 -11.90
C VAL A 187 14.31 -5.26 -11.34
N PRO A 188 14.98 -5.37 -10.17
CA PRO A 188 15.33 -6.66 -9.61
C PRO A 188 14.08 -7.47 -9.24
N LEU A 189 13.00 -6.84 -8.77
CA LEU A 189 11.78 -7.56 -8.41
C LEU A 189 11.11 -8.21 -9.64
N ILE A 190 11.01 -7.50 -10.77
CA ILE A 190 10.50 -8.06 -12.02
C ILE A 190 11.41 -9.20 -12.51
N ALA A 191 12.74 -9.03 -12.42
CA ALA A 191 13.67 -10.09 -12.80
C ALA A 191 13.52 -11.34 -11.90
N GLY A 192 13.35 -11.15 -10.58
CA GLY A 192 13.07 -12.22 -9.63
C GLY A 192 11.75 -12.92 -9.93
N TYR A 193 10.67 -12.17 -10.17
CA TYR A 193 9.38 -12.70 -10.60
C TYR A 193 9.50 -13.56 -11.87
N ILE A 194 10.19 -13.07 -12.91
CA ILE A 194 10.43 -13.83 -14.15
C ILE A 194 11.22 -15.09 -13.84
N GLY A 195 12.25 -15.01 -13.00
CA GLY A 195 13.04 -16.17 -12.59
C GLY A 195 12.20 -17.25 -11.90
N VAL A 196 11.30 -16.85 -11.01
CA VAL A 196 10.36 -17.78 -10.36
C VAL A 196 9.35 -18.35 -11.35
N LEU A 197 8.83 -17.52 -12.26
CA LEU A 197 7.86 -17.93 -13.27
C LEU A 197 8.40 -19.02 -14.21
N PHE A 198 9.67 -18.91 -14.62
CA PHE A 198 10.34 -19.90 -15.45
C PHE A 198 11.04 -21.03 -14.65
N GLY A 199 10.94 -21.01 -13.32
CA GLY A 199 11.50 -22.05 -12.45
C GLY A 199 13.03 -22.01 -12.30
N SER A 200 13.68 -20.90 -12.66
CA SER A 200 15.13 -20.71 -12.40
C SER A 200 15.42 -20.26 -10.96
N ILE A 201 14.40 -19.77 -10.25
CA ILE A 201 14.46 -19.40 -8.83
C ILE A 201 13.25 -20.06 -8.14
N GLU A 202 13.44 -20.67 -6.97
CA GLU A 202 12.31 -21.14 -6.17
C GLU A 202 11.59 -19.96 -5.50
N GLN A 203 10.26 -19.99 -5.43
CA GLN A 203 9.45 -18.89 -4.92
C GLN A 203 9.82 -18.45 -3.49
N HIS A 204 10.21 -19.40 -2.63
CA HIS A 204 10.61 -19.13 -1.25
C HIS A 204 12.13 -19.07 -1.06
N ALA A 205 12.92 -19.08 -2.13
CA ALA A 205 14.37 -18.97 -2.02
C ALA A 205 14.79 -17.58 -1.51
N PRO A 206 15.92 -17.48 -0.78
CA PRO A 206 16.48 -16.19 -0.38
C PRO A 206 16.70 -15.22 -1.55
N MET A 207 16.96 -15.73 -2.75
CA MET A 207 17.14 -14.93 -3.96
C MET A 207 15.84 -14.22 -4.40
N ALA A 208 14.69 -14.91 -4.27
CA ALA A 208 13.39 -14.30 -4.54
C ALA A 208 13.11 -13.17 -3.52
N GLY A 209 13.39 -13.41 -2.24
CA GLY A 209 13.30 -12.36 -1.20
C GLY A 209 14.25 -11.18 -1.43
N LEU A 210 15.49 -11.45 -1.86
CA LEU A 210 16.48 -10.41 -2.17
C LEU A 210 16.02 -9.51 -3.33
N SER A 211 15.30 -10.07 -4.30
CA SER A 211 14.76 -9.31 -5.43
C SER A 211 13.77 -8.22 -5.00
N ALA A 212 13.05 -8.44 -3.88
CA ALA A 212 12.10 -7.49 -3.30
C ALA A 212 12.74 -6.46 -2.36
N LEU A 213 14.04 -6.58 -2.04
CA LEU A 213 14.69 -5.77 -1.01
C LEU A 213 14.58 -4.26 -1.28
N LEU A 214 14.82 -3.82 -2.53
CA LEU A 214 14.77 -2.39 -2.85
C LEU A 214 13.35 -1.82 -2.76
N VAL A 215 12.34 -2.62 -3.13
CA VAL A 215 10.92 -2.28 -2.97
C VAL A 215 10.58 -2.13 -1.48
N ALA A 216 10.96 -3.12 -0.66
CA ALA A 216 10.79 -3.04 0.79
C ALA A 216 11.50 -1.81 1.41
N VAL A 217 12.73 -1.52 0.99
CA VAL A 217 13.47 -0.33 1.43
C VAL A 217 12.76 0.96 1.02
N PHE A 218 12.24 1.03 -0.21
CA PHE A 218 11.47 2.17 -0.69
C PHE A 218 10.21 2.40 0.11
N GLU A 219 9.32 1.40 0.21
CA GLU A 219 8.02 1.51 0.87
C GLU A 219 8.18 1.83 2.37
N PHE A 220 9.10 1.14 3.05
CA PHE A 220 9.37 1.39 4.47
C PHE A 220 9.92 2.79 4.71
N SER A 221 10.90 3.20 3.90
CA SER A 221 11.51 4.53 4.02
C SER A 221 10.50 5.64 3.68
N LEU A 222 9.60 5.40 2.72
CA LEU A 222 8.51 6.30 2.39
C LEU A 222 7.52 6.43 3.54
N GLY A 223 7.13 5.31 4.14
CA GLY A 223 6.30 5.28 5.34
C GLY A 223 6.87 6.14 6.46
N ILE A 224 8.13 5.88 6.85
CA ILE A 224 8.85 6.67 7.86
C ILE A 224 8.90 8.15 7.49
N TYR A 225 9.27 8.46 6.24
CA TYR A 225 9.43 9.84 5.79
C TYR A 225 8.11 10.61 5.88
N LEU A 226 7.01 10.01 5.42
CA LEU A 226 5.69 10.63 5.44
C LEU A 226 5.14 10.79 6.87
N VAL A 227 5.40 9.83 7.76
CA VAL A 227 5.05 9.95 9.18
C VAL A 227 5.84 11.05 9.87
N LEU A 228 7.15 11.12 9.70
CA LEU A 228 7.99 12.04 10.46
C LEU A 228 8.07 13.45 9.85
N LYS A 229 8.22 13.55 8.54
CA LYS A 229 8.50 14.82 7.83
C LYS A 229 7.29 15.32 7.03
N GLY A 230 6.54 14.42 6.42
CA GLY A 230 5.45 14.79 5.49
C GLY A 230 5.98 15.33 4.15
N PHE A 231 5.08 15.90 3.34
CA PHE A 231 5.43 16.38 2.00
C PHE A 231 6.30 17.64 2.01
N LYS A 232 7.24 17.71 1.05
CA LYS A 232 8.02 18.92 0.80
C LYS A 232 7.18 20.00 0.09
N PRO A 233 7.46 21.29 0.36
CA PRO A 233 6.93 22.37 -0.46
C PRO A 233 7.31 22.17 -1.94
N SER A 234 6.31 22.24 -2.81
CA SER A 234 6.44 22.03 -4.26
C SER A 234 5.29 22.74 -4.99
N VAL A 235 5.39 22.82 -6.32
CA VAL A 235 4.30 23.38 -7.17
C VAL A 235 2.97 22.68 -6.93
N ILE A 236 2.99 21.37 -6.62
CA ILE A 236 1.77 20.60 -6.32
C ILE A 236 1.16 21.01 -4.98
N THR A 237 1.99 21.22 -3.95
CA THR A 237 1.44 21.69 -2.68
C THR A 237 0.78 23.05 -2.90
N ASP A 238 1.39 23.94 -3.68
CA ASP A 238 0.85 25.28 -4.00
C ASP A 238 -0.46 25.22 -4.82
N GLN A 239 -0.57 24.28 -5.76
CA GLN A 239 -1.82 24.04 -6.49
C GLN A 239 -2.93 23.51 -5.58
N PHE A 240 -2.60 22.62 -4.63
CA PHE A 240 -3.55 22.13 -3.64
C PHE A 240 -4.07 23.28 -2.76
N PHE A 241 -3.20 24.21 -2.35
CA PHE A 241 -3.59 25.43 -1.65
C PHE A 241 -4.59 26.26 -2.47
N LYS A 242 -4.31 26.47 -3.76
CA LYS A 242 -5.20 27.25 -4.65
C LYS A 242 -6.58 26.61 -4.80
N LEU A 243 -6.65 25.29 -5.01
CA LEU A 243 -7.91 24.55 -5.14
C LEU A 243 -8.71 24.55 -3.84
N PHE A 244 -8.04 24.36 -2.69
CA PHE A 244 -8.69 24.38 -1.39
C PHE A 244 -9.30 25.76 -1.10
N ASN A 245 -8.58 26.84 -1.41
CA ASN A 245 -9.06 28.22 -1.24
C ASN A 245 -10.23 28.55 -2.17
N GLN A 246 -10.21 28.12 -3.44
CA GLN A 246 -11.37 28.30 -4.34
C GLN A 246 -12.62 27.56 -3.82
N THR A 247 -12.45 26.35 -3.29
CA THR A 247 -13.57 25.54 -2.78
C THR A 247 -14.18 26.14 -1.51
N THR A 248 -13.35 26.73 -0.64
CA THR A 248 -13.83 27.42 0.57
C THR A 248 -14.54 28.73 0.22
N VAL A 249 -13.98 29.53 -0.70
CA VAL A 249 -14.60 30.77 -1.19
C VAL A 249 -15.98 30.50 -1.81
N ASN A 250 -16.12 29.49 -2.66
CA ASN A 250 -17.41 29.12 -3.26
C ASN A 250 -18.45 28.66 -2.21
N LYS A 251 -18.02 27.98 -1.13
CA LYS A 251 -18.91 27.61 -0.03
C LYS A 251 -19.37 28.81 0.79
N THR A 252 -18.50 29.81 1.02
CA THR A 252 -18.88 31.03 1.73
C THR A 252 -19.95 31.80 0.98
N TYR A 253 -19.77 32.01 -0.34
CA TYR A 253 -20.78 32.69 -1.16
C TYR A 253 -22.11 31.94 -1.24
N SER A 254 -22.09 30.60 -1.27
CA SER A 254 -23.33 29.82 -1.30
C SER A 254 -24.11 29.86 0.03
N ASN A 255 -23.46 30.21 1.14
CA ASN A 255 -24.09 30.36 2.46
C ASN A 255 -24.57 31.80 2.75
N GLU A 256 -24.17 32.80 1.96
CA GLU A 256 -24.64 34.20 2.08
C GLU A 256 -25.85 34.51 1.18
N ILE A 257 -26.29 33.56 0.35
CA ILE A 257 -27.42 33.72 -0.59
C ILE A 257 -28.73 33.10 -0.02
N PHE A 258 -28.77 32.77 1.28
CA PHE A 258 -29.97 32.30 1.99
C PHE A 258 -30.22 33.06 3.29
#